data_AF-M9LG51-F1
#
_entry.id   AF-M9LG51-F1
#
_cell.length_a   1.000
_cell.length_b   1.000
_cell.length_c   1.000
_cell.angle_alpha   90.00
_cell.angle_beta   90.00
_cell.angle_gamma   90.00
#
_symmetry.space_group_name_H-M   'P 1'
#
loop_
_entity.id
_entity.type
_entity.pdbx_description
1 polymer ?
#
loop_
_entity_poly.entity_id
_entity_poly.type
_entity_poly.pdbx_seq_one_letter_code
_entity_poly.pdbx_strand_id
1 'polypeptide(L)' 'LSMYKFCLPDRLRAEHDEAELLMIELIDRFYKLRGAVLEA' A
#
# COMPACT_ATOMS: atom_id res chain seq x y z
N LEU A 1 1.12 9.26 -9.51
CA LEU A 1 1.74 8.08 -10.13
C LEU A 1 3.25 8.28 -10.10
N SER A 2 3.95 7.49 -9.30
CA SER A 2 5.40 7.63 -9.07
C SER A 2 6.17 7.36 -10.38
N MET A 3 7.03 8.30 -10.79
CA MET A 3 7.85 8.24 -12.00
C MET A 3 8.75 6.99 -12.05
N TYR A 4 9.01 6.37 -10.90
CA TYR A 4 9.83 5.15 -10.75
C TYR A 4 9.21 3.89 -11.38
N LYS A 5 7.88 3.83 -11.51
CA LYS A 5 7.17 2.65 -12.02
C LYS A 5 7.39 2.39 -13.52
N PHE A 6 7.71 3.45 -14.28
CA PHE A 6 8.01 3.36 -15.71
C PHE A 6 9.37 2.72 -15.99
N CYS A 7 10.32 2.81 -15.05
CA CYS A 7 11.66 2.26 -15.20
C CYS A 7 11.75 0.77 -14.79
N LEU A 8 10.69 0.21 -14.22
CA LEU A 8 10.66 -1.19 -13.77
C LEU A 8 10.37 -2.14 -14.95
N PRO A 9 11.13 -3.25 -15.08
CA PRO A 9 10.76 -4.37 -15.93
C PRO A 9 9.33 -4.84 -15.65
N ASP A 10 8.62 -5.32 -16.68
CA ASP A 10 7.19 -5.63 -16.57
C ASP A 10 6.84 -6.60 -15.44
N ARG A 11 7.71 -7.58 -15.16
CA ARG A 11 7.54 -8.50 -14.02
C ARG A 11 7.59 -7.80 -12.67
N LEU A 12 8.57 -6.90 -12.49
CA LEU A 12 8.72 -6.13 -11.26
C LEU A 12 7.65 -5.03 -11.13
N ARG A 13 7.06 -4.58 -12.24
CA ARG A 13 5.94 -3.63 -12.22
C ARG A 13 4.68 -4.26 -11.61
N ALA A 14 4.39 -5.52 -11.93
CA ALA A 14 3.26 -6.25 -11.33
C ALA A 14 3.48 -6.47 -9.82
N GLU A 15 4.68 -6.90 -9.41
CA GLU A 15 5.04 -7.06 -7.99
C GLU A 15 4.97 -5.73 -7.22
N HIS A 16 5.41 -4.63 -7.84
CA HIS A 16 5.31 -3.31 -7.25
C HIS A 16 3.85 -2.87 -7.05
N ASP A 17 2.97 -3.19 -7.99
CA ASP A 17 1.55 -2.84 -7.91
C ASP A 17 0.83 -3.60 -6.80
N GLU A 18 1.17 -4.88 -6.65
CA GLU A 18 0.72 -5.71 -5.54
C GLU A 18 1.24 -5.16 -4.20
N ALA A 19 2.51 -4.75 -4.14
CA ALA A 19 3.09 -4.14 -2.95
C ALA A 19 2.43 -2.79 -2.59
N GLU A 20 2.11 -1.94 -3.57
CA GLU A 20 1.38 -0.68 -3.36
C GLU A 20 -0.01 -0.94 -2.79
N LEU A 21 -0.74 -1.93 -3.33
CA LEU A 21 -2.06 -2.32 -2.83
C LEU A 21 -1.99 -2.84 -1.39
N LEU A 22 -1.03 -3.72 -1.09
CA LEU A 22 -0.82 -4.25 0.26
C LEU A 22 -0.49 -3.13 1.26
N MET A 23 0.34 -2.16 0.86
CA MET A 23 0.65 -0.98 1.68
C MET A 23 -0.59 -0.15 2.00
N ILE A 24 -1.46 0.10 1.01
CA ILE A 24 -2.71 0.83 1.21
C ILE A 24 -3.62 0.09 2.20
N GLU A 25 -3.78 -1.23 2.04
CA GLU A 25 -4.59 -2.04 2.96
C GLU A 25 -4.04 -2.04 4.39
N LEU A 26 -2.73 -2.15 4.54
CA LEU A 26 -2.07 -2.10 5.86
C LEU A 26 -2.30 -0.75 6.55
N ILE A 27 -2.17 0.34 5.81
CA ILE A 27 -2.41 1.70 6.32
C ILE A 27 -3.88 1.85 6.75
N ASP A 28 -4.83 1.41 5.94
CA ASP A 28 -6.26 1.46 6.27
C ASP A 28 -6.58 0.67 7.55
N ARG A 29 -6.06 -0.57 7.66
CA ARG A 29 -6.21 -1.39 8.88
C ARG A 29 -5.60 -0.73 10.10
N PHE A 30 -4.41 -0.14 9.98
CA PHE A 30 -3.76 0.59 11.07
C PHE A 30 -4.64 1.73 11.58
N TYR A 31 -5.20 2.56 10.69
CA TYR A 31 -6.05 3.67 11.09
C TYR A 31 -7.39 3.23 11.69
N LYS A 32 -7.99 2.14 11.19
CA LYS A 32 -9.18 1.52 11.79
C LYS A 32 -8.92 1.02 13.21
N LEU A 33 -7.81 0.31 13.40
CA LEU A 33 -7.38 -0.16 14.72
C LEU A 33 -7.09 1.01 15.66
N ARG A 34 -6.40 2.05 15.18
CA ARG A 34 -6.13 3.25 15.97
C ARG A 34 -7.42 3.97 16.37
N GLY A 35 -8.40 4.08 15.48
CA GLY A 35 -9.71 4.64 15.78
C GLY A 35 -10.43 3.85 16.87
N ALA A 36 -10.48 2.52 16.74
CA ALA A 36 -11.10 1.65 17.72
C ALA A 36 -10.46 1.72 19.12
N VAL A 37 -9.14 1.95 19.21
CA VAL A 37 -8.43 2.12 20.48
C VAL A 37 -8.70 3.48 21.12
N LEU A 38 -8.85 4.54 20.31
CA LEU A 38 -9.11 5.89 20.82
C LEU A 38 -10.56 6.11 21.25
N GLU A 39 -11.50 5.31 20.74
CA GLU A 39 -12.93 5.35 21.09
C GLU A 39 -13.31 4.41 22.25
N ALA A 40 -12.38 3.57 22.73
CA ALA A 40 -12.54 2.65 23.86
C ALA A 40 -12.06 3.25 25.19
#